data_AF-X1ME36-F1
#
_entry.id   AF-X1ME36-F1
#
_cell.length_a   1.000
_cell.length_b   1.000
_cell.length_c   1.000
_cell.angle_alpha   90.00
_cell.angle_beta   90.00
_cell.angle_gamma   90.00
#
_symmetry.space_group_name_H-M   'P 1'
#
loop_
_entity.id
_entity.type
_entity.pdbx_description
1 polymer ?
#
loop_
_entity_poly.entity_id
_entity_poly.type
_entity_poly.pdbx_seq_one_letter_code
_entity_poly.pdbx_strand_id
1 'polypeptide(L)'
;MQQSLYFLPEPQGQGSFRPTIPYNSQKALDMAEKVMANIQQYATDASKELAKERGVFPAFKGSKYDIADPKIEVRNATRTTIAPTGTLSIIAGCSSGIEPLFALSYVRHILEGEEFIEVNPYFEEAAKNGGFYSAKLMQKLATGVHLSDIDGVPDEIKRLFVTAHEIAPEWHVKMQAAFQKATHNAISKTVNFPYDATPDD
;
A
#
# COMPACT_ATOMS: atom_id res chain seq x y z
N MET A 1 -4.51 0.66 -0.30
CA MET A 1 -4.03 -0.62 0.27
C MET A 1 -2.93 -0.40 1.30
N GLN A 2 -2.06 0.62 1.14
CA GLN A 2 -1.17 1.06 2.20
C GLN A 2 -1.91 1.82 3.32
N GLN A 3 -2.74 2.82 2.97
CA GLN A 3 -3.97 3.02 3.74
C GLN A 3 -4.77 1.73 3.61
N SER A 4 -5.44 1.14 4.58
CA SER A 4 -5.73 -0.31 4.75
C SER A 4 -4.67 -1.08 5.56
N LEU A 5 -3.38 -1.08 5.21
CA LEU A 5 -2.32 -1.74 6.01
C LEU A 5 -2.05 -1.04 7.34
N TYR A 6 -2.27 0.28 7.38
CA TYR A 6 -2.31 1.06 8.61
C TYR A 6 -3.53 0.74 9.52
N PHE A 7 -4.49 -0.06 9.06
CA PHE A 7 -5.85 -0.09 9.61
C PHE A 7 -6.25 -1.50 10.04
N LEU A 8 -5.83 -1.88 11.25
CA LEU A 8 -6.57 -2.86 12.03
C LEU A 8 -7.34 -2.11 13.14
N PRO A 9 -8.67 -2.27 13.23
CA PRO A 9 -9.41 -1.72 14.35
C PRO A 9 -8.98 -2.40 15.65
N GLU A 10 -8.55 -1.62 16.64
CA GLU A 10 -8.49 -2.06 18.03
C GLU A 10 -9.93 -2.20 18.55
N PRO A 11 -10.30 -3.32 19.20
CA PRO A 11 -11.62 -3.50 19.76
C PRO A 11 -11.68 -2.83 21.14
N GLN A 12 -11.73 -1.49 21.19
CA GLN A 12 -12.34 -0.71 22.29
C GLN A 12 -12.17 0.80 22.09
N GLY A 13 -13.30 1.49 21.84
CA GLY A 13 -13.50 2.90 22.25
C GLY A 13 -12.92 4.00 21.36
N GLN A 14 -13.81 4.81 20.79
CA GLN A 14 -13.58 6.16 20.24
C GLN A 14 -12.64 6.27 19.02
N GLY A 15 -13.20 6.04 17.83
CA GLY A 15 -13.19 6.98 16.68
C GLY A 15 -11.89 7.65 16.17
N SER A 16 -10.69 7.29 16.63
CA SER A 16 -9.41 7.78 16.08
C SER A 16 -8.70 6.63 15.39
N PHE A 17 -8.62 6.71 14.06
CA PHE A 17 -8.03 5.71 13.19
C PHE A 17 -6.51 5.88 13.21
N ARG A 18 -5.82 5.18 14.12
CA ARG A 18 -4.36 5.28 14.24
C ARG A 18 -3.66 4.26 13.34
N PRO A 19 -2.73 4.68 12.47
CA PRO A 19 -1.78 3.77 11.86
C PRO A 19 -1.00 3.02 12.95
N THR A 20 -0.91 1.69 12.91
CA THR A 20 -0.20 0.89 13.94
C THR A 20 0.92 -0.01 13.40
N ILE A 21 1.12 -0.04 12.08
CA ILE A 21 2.04 -0.97 11.44
C ILE A 21 2.96 -0.20 10.48
N PRO A 22 4.27 -0.12 10.74
CA PRO A 22 5.26 0.36 9.79
C PRO A 22 5.25 -0.46 8.51
N TYR A 23 5.35 0.19 7.34
CA TYR A 23 5.31 -0.48 6.04
C TYR A 23 6.41 -1.54 5.88
N ASN A 24 7.63 -1.21 6.33
CA ASN A 24 8.82 -2.05 6.29
C ASN A 24 8.95 -2.94 7.54
N SER A 25 7.88 -3.68 7.87
CA SER A 25 7.87 -4.60 9.01
C SER A 25 7.30 -5.96 8.65
N GLN A 26 7.69 -7.01 9.39
CA GLN A 26 7.14 -8.36 9.19
C GLN A 26 5.61 -8.38 9.35
N LYS A 27 5.08 -7.63 10.33
CA LYS A 27 3.64 -7.51 10.56
C LYS A 27 2.90 -6.91 9.36
N ALA A 28 3.53 -6.00 8.61
CA ALA A 28 2.95 -5.47 7.37
C ALA A 28 2.95 -6.50 6.24
N LEU A 29 4.02 -7.31 6.12
CA LEU A 29 4.08 -8.40 5.16
C LEU A 29 3.00 -9.46 5.43
N ASP A 30 2.86 -9.88 6.69
CA ASP A 30 1.85 -10.86 7.09
C ASP A 30 0.42 -10.34 6.80
N MET A 31 0.20 -9.04 7.04
CA MET A 31 -1.07 -8.40 6.69
C MET A 31 -1.29 -8.33 5.18
N ALA A 32 -0.28 -8.00 4.40
CA ALA A 32 -0.35 -7.97 2.95
C ALA A 32 -0.74 -9.33 2.37
N GLU A 33 -0.12 -10.41 2.87
CA GLU A 33 -0.47 -11.78 2.49
C GLU A 33 -1.93 -12.11 2.82
N LYS A 34 -2.37 -11.77 4.04
CA LYS A 34 -3.75 -12.01 4.48
C LYS A 34 -4.77 -11.24 3.64
N VAL A 35 -4.50 -9.96 3.36
CA VAL A 35 -5.38 -9.11 2.53
C VAL A 35 -5.48 -9.70 1.12
N MET A 36 -4.35 -10.03 0.50
CA MET A 36 -4.37 -10.50 -0.88
C MET A 36 -4.93 -11.92 -1.01
N ALA A 37 -4.71 -12.79 -0.01
CA ALA A 37 -5.34 -14.10 0.05
C ALA A 37 -6.87 -14.00 0.09
N ASN A 38 -7.42 -13.08 0.89
CA ASN A 38 -8.86 -12.83 0.92
C ASN A 38 -9.39 -12.31 -0.44
N ILE A 39 -8.69 -11.35 -1.07
CA ILE A 39 -9.05 -10.86 -2.40
C ILE A 39 -9.05 -12.00 -3.42
N GLN A 40 -8.02 -12.85 -3.39
CA GLN A 40 -7.91 -14.00 -4.28
C GLN A 40 -9.06 -14.99 -4.05
N GLN A 41 -9.41 -15.27 -2.80
CA GLN A 41 -10.51 -16.17 -2.44
C GLN A 41 -11.84 -15.64 -2.99
N TYR A 42 -12.19 -14.38 -2.70
CA TYR A 42 -13.42 -13.76 -3.20
C TYR A 42 -13.47 -13.73 -4.73
N ALA A 43 -12.36 -13.43 -5.39
CA ALA A 43 -12.28 -13.46 -6.85
C ALA A 43 -12.43 -14.88 -7.42
N THR A 44 -11.98 -15.91 -6.70
CA THR A 44 -12.20 -17.32 -7.06
C THR A 44 -13.67 -17.67 -6.97
N ASP A 45 -14.31 -17.35 -5.85
CA ASP A 45 -15.69 -17.72 -5.58
C ASP A 45 -16.64 -17.04 -6.57
N ALA A 46 -16.44 -15.75 -6.83
CA ALA A 46 -17.17 -15.05 -7.89
C ALA A 46 -16.98 -15.70 -9.27
N SER A 47 -15.75 -16.15 -9.59
CA SER A 47 -15.47 -16.82 -10.86
C SER A 47 -16.11 -18.23 -10.94
N LYS A 48 -16.26 -18.93 -9.82
CA LYS A 48 -16.97 -20.22 -9.73
C LYS A 48 -18.46 -20.03 -9.99
N GLU A 49 -19.09 -19.02 -9.37
CA GLU A 49 -20.50 -18.74 -9.63
C GLU A 49 -20.75 -18.40 -11.10
N LEU A 50 -19.89 -17.58 -11.71
CA LEU A 50 -19.96 -17.29 -13.15
C LEU A 50 -19.75 -18.54 -14.02
N ALA A 51 -18.98 -19.53 -13.55
CA ALA A 51 -18.77 -20.77 -14.28
C ALA A 51 -20.03 -21.64 -14.31
N LYS A 52 -20.81 -21.66 -13.23
CA LYS A 52 -22.11 -22.37 -13.19
C LYS A 52 -23.09 -21.80 -14.22
N GLU A 53 -23.09 -20.49 -14.38
CA GLU A 53 -24.00 -19.81 -15.32
C GLU A 53 -23.53 -19.88 -16.78
N ARG A 54 -22.21 -19.81 -17.01
CA ARG A 54 -21.65 -19.55 -18.36
C ARG A 54 -20.68 -20.62 -18.85
N GLY A 55 -20.42 -21.64 -18.04
CA GLY A 55 -19.36 -22.64 -18.24
C GLY A 55 -17.97 -22.10 -17.85
N VAL A 56 -17.00 -23.01 -17.68
CA VAL A 56 -15.59 -22.68 -17.44
C VAL A 56 -14.96 -21.92 -18.62
N PHE A 57 -13.75 -21.37 -18.44
CA PHE A 57 -13.03 -20.75 -19.56
C PHE A 57 -12.67 -21.78 -20.65
N PRO A 58 -12.55 -21.38 -21.94
CA PRO A 58 -12.41 -22.34 -23.05
C PRO A 58 -11.21 -23.30 -22.95
N ALA A 59 -10.09 -22.84 -22.40
CA ALA A 59 -8.86 -23.62 -22.24
C ALA A 59 -8.73 -24.28 -20.84
N PHE A 60 -9.85 -24.60 -20.17
CA PHE A 60 -9.84 -25.15 -18.82
C PHE A 60 -9.15 -26.53 -18.74
N LYS A 61 -9.46 -27.41 -19.68
CA LYS A 61 -8.90 -28.77 -19.73
C LYS A 61 -7.38 -28.72 -19.89
N GLY A 62 -6.65 -29.40 -19.01
CA GLY A 62 -5.19 -29.38 -18.93
C GLY A 62 -4.59 -28.12 -18.28
N SER A 63 -5.41 -27.19 -17.79
CA SER A 63 -4.93 -26.03 -17.04
C SER A 63 -4.51 -26.42 -15.62
N LYS A 64 -3.83 -25.50 -14.91
CA LYS A 64 -3.46 -25.71 -13.51
C LYS A 64 -4.65 -25.99 -12.59
N TYR A 65 -5.86 -25.54 -12.94
CA TYR A 65 -7.07 -25.78 -12.14
C TYR A 65 -7.58 -27.21 -12.36
N ASP A 66 -7.64 -27.64 -13.62
CA ASP A 66 -8.04 -29.00 -14.00
C ASP A 66 -7.09 -30.06 -13.41
N ILE A 67 -5.78 -29.78 -13.41
CA ILE A 67 -4.76 -30.69 -12.87
C ILE A 67 -4.76 -30.72 -11.34
N ALA A 68 -4.89 -29.56 -10.68
CA ALA A 68 -4.76 -29.48 -9.22
C ALA A 68 -6.01 -30.01 -8.50
N ASP A 69 -7.20 -29.58 -8.93
CA ASP A 69 -8.47 -30.07 -8.43
C ASP A 69 -9.57 -29.74 -9.46
N PRO A 70 -10.06 -30.73 -10.23
CA PRO A 70 -11.07 -30.51 -11.26
C PRO A 70 -12.41 -30.00 -10.69
N LYS A 71 -12.62 -30.02 -9.36
CA LYS A 71 -13.78 -29.39 -8.71
C LYS A 71 -13.67 -27.87 -8.63
N ILE A 72 -12.52 -27.28 -8.94
CA ILE A 72 -12.32 -25.83 -9.02
C ILE A 72 -12.65 -25.36 -10.44
N GLU A 73 -13.94 -25.44 -10.79
CA GLU A 73 -14.46 -24.93 -12.06
C GLU A 73 -14.59 -23.41 -12.00
N VAL A 74 -13.79 -22.69 -12.80
CA VAL A 74 -13.76 -21.22 -12.80
C VAL A 74 -13.99 -20.65 -14.19
N ARG A 75 -14.67 -19.49 -14.27
CA ARG A 75 -14.96 -18.80 -15.53
C ARG A 75 -13.75 -18.07 -16.10
N ASN A 76 -12.79 -17.69 -15.25
CA ASN A 76 -11.66 -16.84 -15.63
C ASN A 76 -10.33 -17.56 -15.33
N ALA A 77 -9.45 -17.66 -16.32
CA ALA A 77 -8.13 -18.28 -16.16
C ALA A 77 -7.25 -17.51 -15.14
N THR A 78 -7.36 -16.18 -15.14
CA THR A 78 -6.67 -15.27 -14.21
C THR A 78 -7.68 -14.26 -13.68
N ARG A 79 -7.61 -13.92 -12.39
CA ARG A 79 -8.58 -12.98 -11.77
C ARG A 79 -7.98 -11.72 -11.17
N THR A 80 -6.67 -11.70 -10.89
CA THR A 80 -6.06 -10.63 -10.09
C THR A 80 -4.76 -10.14 -10.73
N THR A 81 -4.62 -8.82 -10.74
CA THR A 81 -3.44 -8.06 -11.17
C THR A 81 -3.45 -6.77 -10.36
N ILE A 82 -2.28 -6.27 -9.94
CA ILE A 82 -2.19 -4.97 -9.27
C ILE A 82 -1.56 -4.00 -10.28
N ALA A 83 -2.42 -3.22 -10.94
CA ALA A 83 -2.01 -2.22 -11.93
C ALA A 83 -1.72 -0.86 -11.25
N PRO A 84 -1.02 0.06 -11.93
CA PRO A 84 -0.90 1.44 -11.46
C PRO A 84 -2.28 2.09 -11.26
N THR A 85 -2.47 2.78 -10.14
CA THR A 85 -3.75 3.44 -9.83
C THR A 85 -3.61 4.96 -9.71
N GLY A 86 -2.68 5.59 -10.42
CA GLY A 86 -2.33 7.02 -10.24
C GLY A 86 -3.52 7.97 -10.10
N THR A 87 -4.36 8.10 -11.13
CA THR A 87 -5.53 9.00 -11.08
C THR A 87 -6.62 8.49 -10.13
N LEU A 88 -6.85 7.17 -10.09
CA LEU A 88 -7.90 6.57 -9.26
C LEU A 88 -7.62 6.74 -7.75
N SER A 89 -6.35 6.66 -7.36
CA SER A 89 -5.94 6.81 -5.97
C SER A 89 -6.12 8.25 -5.48
N ILE A 90 -5.93 9.24 -6.36
CA ILE A 90 -6.24 10.65 -6.06
C ILE A 90 -7.74 10.83 -5.82
N ILE A 91 -8.59 10.30 -6.70
CA ILE A 91 -10.06 10.38 -6.54
C ILE A 91 -10.52 9.69 -5.26
N ALA A 92 -9.93 8.53 -4.94
CA ALA A 92 -10.26 7.76 -3.75
C ALA A 92 -9.60 8.28 -2.46
N GLY A 93 -8.75 9.32 -2.55
CA GLY A 93 -8.00 9.85 -1.41
C GLY A 93 -7.05 8.84 -0.77
N CYS A 94 -6.51 7.90 -1.55
CA CYS A 94 -5.69 6.79 -1.04
C CYS A 94 -4.31 6.66 -1.69
N SER A 95 -3.46 5.80 -1.11
CA SER A 95 -2.15 5.44 -1.68
C SER A 95 -2.32 4.67 -2.98
N SER A 96 -1.43 4.86 -3.96
CA SER A 96 -1.48 4.13 -5.22
C SER A 96 -1.08 2.66 -5.05
N GLY A 97 -1.91 1.72 -5.49
CA GLY A 97 -1.64 0.28 -5.45
C GLY A 97 -1.20 -0.20 -4.06
N ILE A 98 -0.01 -0.79 -4.02
CA ILE A 98 0.68 -1.25 -2.81
C ILE A 98 1.90 -0.38 -2.45
N GLU A 99 1.99 0.83 -3.01
CA GLU A 99 3.13 1.72 -2.81
C GLU A 99 3.18 2.29 -1.40
N PRO A 100 4.39 2.57 -0.86
CA PRO A 100 4.55 3.35 0.35
C PRO A 100 4.16 4.82 0.13
N LEU A 101 4.09 5.60 1.21
CA LEU A 101 3.84 7.03 1.13
C LEU A 101 5.05 7.68 0.47
N PHE A 102 4.83 8.41 -0.61
CA PHE A 102 5.91 9.12 -1.28
C PHE A 102 6.41 10.30 -0.45
N ALA A 103 5.46 11.09 0.09
CA ALA A 103 5.74 12.22 0.97
C ALA A 103 4.63 12.36 2.02
N LEU A 104 4.98 12.88 3.20
CA LEU A 104 4.03 13.20 4.28
C LEU A 104 3.42 14.58 4.13
N SER A 105 4.12 15.48 3.45
CA SER A 105 3.65 16.80 3.09
C SER A 105 4.27 17.21 1.76
N TYR A 106 3.54 17.97 0.95
CA TYR A 106 4.01 18.48 -0.33
C TYR A 106 3.44 19.87 -0.62
N VAL A 107 4.19 20.64 -1.40
CA VAL A 107 3.73 21.92 -1.91
C VAL A 107 2.84 21.69 -3.13
N ARG A 108 1.63 22.22 -3.06
CA ARG A 108 0.68 22.26 -4.16
C ARG A 108 0.63 23.68 -4.71
N HIS A 109 1.04 23.85 -5.96
CA HIS A 109 0.89 25.11 -6.67
C HIS A 109 -0.57 25.27 -7.10
N ILE A 110 -1.19 26.35 -6.65
CA ILE A 110 -2.54 26.76 -7.05
C ILE A 110 -2.46 27.90 -8.07
N LEU A 111 -3.61 28.26 -8.65
CA LEU A 111 -3.71 29.37 -9.59
C LEU A 111 -3.21 30.66 -8.91
N GLU A 112 -2.61 31.56 -9.71
CA GLU A 112 -2.05 32.85 -9.25
C GLU A 112 -0.71 32.79 -8.49
N GLY A 113 -0.02 31.64 -8.52
CA GLY A 113 1.35 31.53 -8.00
C GLY A 113 1.43 31.36 -6.49
N GLU A 114 0.30 31.13 -5.82
CA GLU A 114 0.27 30.78 -4.41
C GLU A 114 0.67 29.30 -4.21
N GLU A 115 1.40 29.06 -3.12
CA GLU A 115 1.83 27.74 -2.68
C GLU A 115 1.01 27.31 -1.46
N PHE A 116 0.39 26.14 -1.54
CA PHE A 116 -0.34 25.55 -0.42
C PHE A 116 0.36 24.29 0.07
N ILE A 117 0.58 24.19 1.37
CA ILE A 117 1.14 22.97 1.98
C ILE A 117 0.00 21.98 2.20
N GLU A 118 0.02 20.89 1.47
CA GLU A 118 -0.86 19.75 1.69
C GLU A 118 -0.15 18.74 2.59
N VAL A 119 -0.84 18.22 3.61
CA VAL A 119 -0.29 17.28 4.60
C VAL A 119 -1.12 16.00 4.57
N ASN A 120 -0.47 14.85 4.70
CA ASN A 120 -1.15 13.58 4.88
C ASN A 120 -2.05 13.66 6.13
N PRO A 121 -3.37 13.46 6.01
CA PRO A 121 -4.30 13.70 7.10
C PRO A 121 -4.03 12.82 8.34
N TYR A 122 -3.55 11.59 8.13
CA TYR A 122 -3.22 10.68 9.23
C TYR A 122 -1.96 11.10 9.97
N PHE A 123 -0.96 11.60 9.24
CA PHE A 123 0.24 12.16 9.86
C PHE A 123 -0.08 13.44 10.63
N GLU A 124 -0.92 14.31 10.07
CA GLU A 124 -1.37 15.52 10.73
C GLU A 124 -2.12 15.20 12.03
N GLU A 125 -3.07 14.26 11.99
CA GLU A 125 -3.79 13.80 13.18
C GLU A 125 -2.82 13.22 14.23
N ALA A 126 -1.89 12.36 13.81
CA ALA A 126 -0.89 11.77 14.70
C ALA A 126 0.01 12.84 15.34
N ALA A 127 0.42 13.86 14.57
CA ALA A 127 1.23 14.97 15.05
C ALA A 127 0.50 15.86 16.05
N LYS A 128 -0.79 16.17 15.79
CA LYS A 128 -1.63 16.95 16.70
C LYS A 128 -1.85 16.21 18.00
N ASN A 129 -2.21 14.92 17.91
CA ASN A 129 -2.46 14.06 19.07
C ASN A 129 -1.18 13.80 19.89
N GLY A 130 -0.03 13.71 19.22
CA GLY A 130 1.27 13.51 19.87
C GLY A 130 1.92 14.80 20.39
N GLY A 131 1.30 15.97 20.19
CA GLY A 131 1.81 17.25 20.69
C GLY A 131 3.08 17.77 20.00
N PHE A 132 3.46 17.22 18.84
CA PHE A 132 4.65 17.64 18.06
C PHE A 132 4.30 18.34 16.74
N TYR A 133 3.01 18.57 16.47
CA TYR A 133 2.57 19.33 15.32
C TYR A 133 3.10 20.77 15.33
N SER A 134 3.67 21.21 14.20
CA SER A 134 3.94 22.63 13.95
C SER A 134 3.91 22.93 12.45
N ALA A 135 3.51 24.15 12.07
CA ALA A 135 3.57 24.59 10.67
C ALA A 135 5.00 24.50 10.10
N LYS A 136 6.01 24.76 10.94
CA LYS A 136 7.43 24.61 10.59
C LYS A 136 7.82 23.17 10.29
N LEU A 137 7.29 22.18 11.03
CA LEU A 137 7.47 20.76 10.74
C LEU A 137 6.88 20.42 9.36
N MET A 138 5.65 20.84 9.10
CA MET A 138 4.98 20.56 7.82
C MET A 138 5.73 21.20 6.65
N GLN A 139 6.20 22.43 6.81
CA GLN A 139 7.02 23.10 5.81
C GLN A 139 8.34 22.36 5.54
N LYS A 140 9.05 21.91 6.58
CA LYS A 140 10.28 21.12 6.41
C LYS A 140 10.04 19.85 5.59
N LEU A 141 8.99 19.10 5.94
CA LEU A 141 8.61 17.88 5.22
C LEU A 141 8.22 18.18 3.77
N ALA A 142 7.47 19.26 3.53
CA ALA A 142 7.07 19.69 2.18
C ALA A 142 8.27 20.08 1.29
N THR A 143 9.35 20.58 1.91
CA THR A 143 10.62 20.89 1.21
C THR A 143 11.56 19.70 1.07
N GLY A 144 11.14 18.49 1.45
CA GLY A 144 11.89 17.24 1.25
C GLY A 144 12.80 16.81 2.40
N VAL A 145 12.71 17.44 3.59
CA VAL A 145 13.43 16.93 4.77
C VAL A 145 12.79 15.61 5.21
N HIS A 146 13.60 14.58 5.45
CA HIS A 146 13.12 13.29 5.94
C HIS A 146 12.63 13.39 7.38
N LEU A 147 11.53 12.69 7.70
CA LEU A 147 10.99 12.70 9.06
C LEU A 147 11.98 12.11 10.08
N SER A 148 12.79 11.13 9.63
CA SER A 148 13.86 10.52 10.42
C SER A 148 14.89 11.54 10.94
N ASP A 149 15.19 12.58 10.15
CA ASP A 149 16.19 13.61 10.46
C ASP A 149 15.67 14.75 11.36
N ILE A 150 14.39 14.71 11.76
CA ILE A 150 13.79 15.78 12.55
C ILE A 150 13.78 15.45 14.04
N ASP A 151 14.39 16.33 14.84
CA ASP A 151 14.35 16.26 16.30
C ASP A 151 12.95 16.56 16.87
N GLY A 152 12.64 15.95 18.02
CA GLY A 152 11.38 16.19 18.74
C GLY A 152 10.18 15.39 18.21
N VAL A 153 10.36 14.58 17.17
CA VAL A 153 9.36 13.61 16.72
C VAL A 153 9.66 12.24 17.35
N PRO A 154 8.70 11.59 18.03
CA PRO A 154 8.91 10.27 18.62
C PRO A 154 9.31 9.20 17.59
N ASP A 155 10.21 8.29 17.98
CA ASP A 155 10.72 7.25 17.09
C ASP A 155 9.61 6.31 16.57
N GLU A 156 8.55 6.06 17.36
CA GLU A 156 7.43 5.28 16.84
C GLU A 156 6.73 5.96 15.67
N ILE A 157 6.61 7.28 15.68
CA ILE A 157 6.01 8.05 14.59
C ILE A 157 6.92 8.01 13.37
N LYS A 158 8.23 8.19 13.56
CA LYS A 158 9.22 8.08 12.48
C LYS A 158 9.13 6.73 11.77
N ARG A 159 9.08 5.64 12.53
CA ARG A 159 8.92 4.28 11.98
C ARG A 159 7.60 4.11 11.24
N LEU A 160 6.52 4.64 11.79
CA LEU A 160 5.17 4.46 11.26
C LEU A 160 4.94 5.19 9.94
N PHE A 161 5.48 6.41 9.84
CA PHE A 161 5.30 7.31 8.70
C PHE A 161 6.53 7.34 7.78
N VAL A 162 7.32 6.26 7.77
CA VAL A 162 8.44 6.10 6.85
C VAL A 162 7.99 6.26 5.39
N THR A 163 8.75 7.05 4.63
CA THR A 163 8.43 7.33 3.22
C THR A 163 9.17 6.40 2.27
N ALA A 164 8.76 6.39 0.99
CA ALA A 164 9.29 5.52 -0.05
C ALA A 164 10.83 5.55 -0.16
N HIS A 165 11.42 6.73 0.01
CA HIS A 165 12.86 6.97 -0.09
C HIS A 165 13.64 6.54 1.16
N GLU A 166 12.97 6.38 2.30
CA GLU A 166 13.56 5.94 3.57
C GLU A 166 13.43 4.42 3.77
N ILE A 167 12.72 3.73 2.88
CA ILE A 167 12.53 2.28 2.93
C ILE A 167 13.63 1.61 2.09
N ALA A 168 14.39 0.71 2.70
CA ALA A 168 15.41 -0.06 2.01
C ALA A 168 14.82 -0.88 0.83
N PRO A 169 15.52 -1.00 -0.31
CA PRO A 169 15.05 -1.70 -1.51
C PRO A 169 14.49 -3.10 -1.24
N GLU A 170 15.10 -3.87 -0.34
CA GLU A 170 14.69 -5.24 -0.03
C GLU A 170 13.31 -5.30 0.62
N TRP A 171 12.91 -4.26 1.37
CA TRP A 171 11.56 -4.20 1.94
C TRP A 171 10.50 -3.94 0.87
N HIS A 172 10.82 -3.17 -0.17
CA HIS A 172 9.91 -3.02 -1.32
C HIS A 172 9.71 -4.35 -2.03
N VAL A 173 10.81 -5.10 -2.25
CA VAL A 173 10.77 -6.44 -2.88
C VAL A 173 10.01 -7.44 -2.02
N LYS A 174 10.26 -7.47 -0.70
CA LYS A 174 9.52 -8.34 0.23
C LYS A 174 8.02 -8.05 0.23
N MET A 175 7.63 -6.77 0.21
CA MET A 175 6.22 -6.38 0.13
C MET A 175 5.59 -6.83 -1.20
N GLN A 176 6.28 -6.64 -2.32
CA GLN A 176 5.82 -7.15 -3.61
C GLN A 176 5.66 -8.66 -3.59
N ALA A 177 6.63 -9.39 -3.04
CA ALA A 177 6.58 -10.85 -2.91
C ALA A 177 5.40 -11.33 -2.07
N ALA A 178 5.11 -10.65 -0.95
CA ALA A 178 3.96 -10.94 -0.09
C ALA A 178 2.63 -10.84 -0.87
N PHE A 179 2.42 -9.76 -1.63
CA PHE A 179 1.24 -9.63 -2.50
C PHE A 179 1.26 -10.62 -3.67
N GLN A 180 2.43 -10.97 -4.21
CA GLN A 180 2.55 -11.82 -5.39
C GLN A 180 2.08 -13.26 -5.12
N LYS A 181 2.20 -13.76 -3.88
CA LYS A 181 1.74 -15.10 -3.46
C LYS A 181 0.28 -15.39 -3.83
N ALA A 182 -0.59 -14.36 -3.79
CA ALA A 182 -2.02 -14.48 -4.09
C ALA A 182 -2.46 -13.67 -5.34
N THR A 183 -1.50 -13.23 -6.16
CA THR A 183 -1.76 -12.50 -7.42
C THR A 183 -1.51 -13.41 -8.62
N HIS A 184 -2.45 -13.44 -9.59
CA HIS A 184 -2.30 -14.30 -10.78
C HIS A 184 -1.29 -13.76 -11.78
N ASN A 185 -1.42 -12.48 -12.10
CA ASN A 185 -0.56 -11.79 -13.05
C ASN A 185 0.52 -11.03 -12.29
N ALA A 186 0.99 -9.92 -12.86
CA ALA A 186 2.02 -9.07 -12.27
C ALA A 186 1.45 -8.01 -11.32
N ILE A 187 2.37 -7.47 -10.53
CA ILE A 187 2.18 -6.32 -9.66
C ILE A 187 3.07 -5.20 -10.19
N SER A 188 2.47 -4.05 -10.51
CA SER A 188 3.22 -2.83 -10.77
C SER A 188 3.59 -2.20 -9.44
N LYS A 189 4.86 -2.35 -9.04
CA LYS A 189 5.42 -1.72 -7.84
C LYS A 189 6.78 -1.11 -8.15
N THR A 190 7.00 0.08 -7.61
CA THR A 190 8.26 0.81 -7.64
C THR A 190 9.17 0.33 -6.51
N VAL A 191 10.45 0.17 -6.82
CA VAL A 191 11.53 -0.02 -5.84
C VAL A 191 12.38 1.24 -5.88
N ASN A 192 12.39 2.00 -4.79
CA ASN A 192 13.17 3.22 -4.67
C ASN A 192 14.56 2.88 -4.13
N PHE A 193 15.58 3.39 -4.80
CA PHE A 193 16.97 3.33 -4.36
C PHE A 193 17.44 4.72 -3.92
N PRO A 194 18.38 4.80 -2.97
CA PRO A 194 19.03 6.06 -2.63
C PRO A 194 19.92 6.54 -3.78
N TYR A 195 20.29 7.82 -3.75
CA TYR A 195 21.07 8.46 -4.82
C TYR A 195 22.46 7.82 -5.02
N ASP A 196 23.04 7.28 -3.94
CA ASP A 196 24.35 6.65 -3.89
C ASP A 196 24.33 5.14 -4.17
N ALA A 197 23.18 4.58 -4.58
CA ALA A 197 23.07 3.17 -4.96
C ALA A 197 24.00 2.81 -6.13
N THR A 198 24.57 1.60 -6.06
CA THR A 198 25.48 1.05 -7.06
C THR A 198 24.79 -0.02 -7.91
N PRO A 199 25.38 -0.44 -9.05
CA PRO A 199 24.84 -1.56 -9.83
C PRO A 199 24.78 -2.91 -9.11
N ASP A 200 25.51 -3.08 -8.00
CA ASP A 200 25.53 -4.32 -7.22
C ASP A 200 24.37 -4.38 -6.20
N ASP A 201 23.70 -3.25 -5.93
CA ASP A 201 22.54 -3.12 -5.03
C ASP A 201 21.21 -3.41 -5.75
#